data_AF-A0A934FN47-F1
#
_entry.id   AF-A0A934FN47-F1
#
_cell.length_a   1.000
_cell.length_b   1.000
_cell.length_c   1.000
_cell.angle_alpha   90.00
_cell.angle_beta   90.00
_cell.angle_gamma   90.00
#
_symmetry.space_group_name_H-M   'P 1'
#
loop_
_entity.id
_entity.type
_entity.pdbx_description
1 polymer ?
#
loop_
_entity_poly.entity_id
_entity_poly.type
_entity_poly.pdbx_seq_one_letter_code
_entity_poly.pdbx_strand_id
1 'polypeptide(L)' 'MKFVKILTAVAFAVALSASLALAADKKAPAGKQAGCCAKAAKDGKTCDHACCVEAAKGNKNCEKCKGTNEEKKAK' A
#
# COMPACT_ATOMS: atom_id res chain seq x y z
N MET A 1 19.43 -40.64 12.12
CA MET A 1 19.85 -39.31 12.63
C MET A 1 20.28 -38.31 11.54
N LYS A 2 20.10 -38.60 10.24
CA LYS A 2 20.37 -37.65 9.13
C LYS A 2 19.12 -37.13 8.43
N PHE A 3 17.95 -37.76 8.64
CA PHE A 3 16.67 -37.32 8.08
C PHE A 3 15.83 -36.46 9.04
N VAL A 4 16.05 -36.55 10.35
CA VAL A 4 15.42 -35.67 11.36
C VAL A 4 15.95 -34.23 11.29
N LYS A 5 17.23 -34.05 10.95
CA LYS A 5 17.83 -32.71 10.77
C LYS A 5 17.32 -31.96 9.54
N ILE A 6 16.73 -32.66 8.57
CA ILE A 6 16.18 -32.07 7.34
C ILE A 6 14.72 -31.62 7.55
N LEU A 7 13.96 -32.33 8.40
CA LEU A 7 12.58 -31.95 8.76
C LEU A 7 12.50 -30.66 9.58
N THR A 8 13.49 -30.35 10.41
CA THR A 8 13.51 -29.09 11.20
C THR A 8 13.82 -27.85 10.34
N ALA A 9 14.54 -28.01 9.22
CA ALA A 9 14.86 -26.89 8.32
C ALA A 9 13.68 -26.51 7.40
N VAL A 10 12.76 -27.45 7.15
CA VAL A 10 11.55 -27.24 6.32
C VAL A 10 10.35 -26.75 7.15
N ALA A 11 10.45 -26.63 8.48
CA ALA A 11 9.38 -26.02 9.28
C ALA A 11 9.50 -24.49 9.40
N PHE A 12 10.70 -23.92 9.21
CA PHE A 12 10.94 -22.48 9.33
C PHE A 12 10.70 -21.68 8.03
N ALA A 13 10.70 -22.35 6.87
CA ALA A 13 10.52 -21.69 5.57
C ALA A 13 9.05 -21.45 5.19
N VAL A 14 8.09 -22.07 5.87
CA VAL A 14 6.66 -21.93 5.53
C VAL A 14 5.95 -20.88 6.40
N ALA A 15 6.52 -20.51 7.55
CA ALA A 15 5.92 -19.53 8.46
C ALA A 15 6.25 -18.06 8.11
N LEU A 16 7.34 -17.79 7.38
CA LEU A 16 7.69 -16.40 7.00
C LEU A 16 6.92 -15.88 5.78
N SER A 17 6.36 -16.75 4.95
CA SER A 17 5.66 -16.34 3.71
C SER A 17 4.30 -15.69 3.98
N ALA A 18 3.71 -15.90 5.16
CA ALA A 18 2.41 -15.34 5.51
C ALA A 18 2.47 -13.89 6.03
N SER A 19 3.66 -13.37 6.35
CA SER A 19 3.78 -12.03 6.97
C SER A 19 3.88 -10.88 5.95
N LEU A 20 4.20 -11.14 4.68
CA LEU A 20 4.23 -10.08 3.66
C LEU A 20 2.86 -9.80 3.02
N ALA A 21 1.86 -10.65 3.27
CA ALA A 21 0.52 -10.47 2.70
C ALA A 21 -0.37 -9.48 3.49
N LEU A 22 0.01 -9.09 4.72
CA LEU A 22 -0.82 -8.22 5.58
C LEU A 22 -0.37 -6.76 5.64
N ALA A 23 0.70 -6.35 4.94
CA ALA A 23 1.10 -4.94 4.86
C ALA A 23 0.39 -4.17 3.73
N ALA A 24 -0.40 -4.85 2.89
CA ALA A 24 -1.08 -4.29 1.72
C ALA A 24 -2.60 -4.08 1.90
N ASP A 25 -3.14 -4.21 3.12
CA ASP A 25 -4.59 -4.08 3.35
C ASP A 25 -5.09 -2.62 3.46
N LYS A 26 -4.21 -1.63 3.28
CA LYS A 26 -4.68 -0.27 3.01
C LYS A 26 -5.00 -0.17 1.52
N LYS A 27 -6.21 -0.59 1.15
CA LYS A 27 -6.78 -0.26 -0.18
C LYS A 27 -6.50 1.22 -0.45
N ALA A 28 -5.87 1.49 -1.59
CA ALA A 28 -5.73 2.85 -2.07
C ALA A 28 -7.13 3.48 -2.18
N PRO A 29 -7.28 4.77 -1.85
CA PRO A 29 -8.55 5.44 -2.00
C PRO A 29 -9.05 5.32 -3.44
N ALA A 30 -10.35 5.03 -3.59
CA ALA A 30 -11.05 5.03 -4.87
C ALA A 30 -10.82 6.35 -5.63
N GLY A 31 -10.82 6.29 -6.96
CA GLY A 31 -10.69 7.47 -7.82
C GLY A 31 -9.24 7.85 -8.18
N LYS A 32 -9.04 9.11 -8.54
CA LYS A 32 -7.80 9.61 -9.12
C LYS A 32 -6.91 10.23 -8.05
N GLN A 33 -5.65 9.81 -8.00
CA GLN A 33 -4.64 10.46 -7.17
C GLN A 33 -4.32 11.90 -7.63
N ALA A 34 -4.05 12.79 -6.69
CA ALA A 34 -3.58 14.15 -6.96
C ALA A 34 -2.25 14.14 -7.74
N GLY A 35 -2.02 15.15 -8.59
CA GLY A 35 -0.84 15.18 -9.46
C GLY A 35 0.49 15.27 -8.71
N CYS A 36 0.54 16.02 -7.60
CA CYS A 36 1.69 16.09 -6.70
C CYS A 36 1.99 14.74 -6.02
N CYS A 37 0.95 14.04 -5.55
CA CYS A 37 1.07 12.69 -5.01
C CYS A 37 1.56 11.68 -6.06
N ALA A 38 1.03 11.75 -7.29
CA ALA A 38 1.46 10.89 -8.39
C ALA A 38 2.92 11.10 -8.78
N LYS A 39 3.43 12.34 -8.71
CA LYS A 39 4.85 12.63 -8.92
C LYS A 39 5.70 12.04 -7.79
N ALA A 40 5.40 12.34 -6.53
CA ALA A 40 6.13 11.79 -5.39
C ALA A 40 6.18 10.26 -5.42
N ALA A 41 5.08 9.61 -5.76
CA ALA A 41 5.02 8.16 -5.88
C ALA A 41 5.97 7.59 -6.96
N LYS A 42 6.19 8.31 -8.06
CA LYS A 42 7.18 7.92 -9.08
C LYS A 42 8.61 8.00 -8.56
N ASP A 43 8.87 8.90 -7.63
CA ASP A 43 10.15 9.03 -6.93
C ASP A 43 10.27 8.07 -5.72
N GLY A 44 9.29 7.18 -5.51
CA GLY A 44 9.25 6.28 -4.35
C GLY A 44 8.99 7.01 -3.03
N LYS A 45 8.42 8.22 -3.07
CA LYS A 45 8.12 9.06 -1.91
C LYS A 45 6.62 9.28 -1.73
N THR A 46 6.21 9.64 -0.53
CA THR A 46 4.88 10.17 -0.25
C THR A 46 4.86 11.68 -0.44
N CYS A 47 3.70 12.25 -0.79
CA CYS A 47 3.59 13.71 -0.86
C CYS A 47 3.51 14.31 0.55
N ASP A 48 4.46 15.17 0.88
CA ASP A 48 4.61 15.76 2.21
C ASP A 48 3.78 17.04 2.43
N HIS A 49 2.91 17.41 1.48
CA HIS A 49 2.02 18.54 1.67
C HIS A 49 1.03 18.25 2.81
N ALA A 50 0.85 19.22 3.72
CA ALA A 50 -0.07 19.11 4.84
C ALA A 50 -1.47 18.62 4.41
N CYS A 51 -2.03 19.20 3.33
CA CYS A 51 -3.34 18.80 2.80
C CYS A 51 -3.40 17.34 2.30
N CYS A 52 -2.28 16.78 1.86
CA CYS A 52 -2.20 15.40 1.37
C CYS A 52 -2.01 14.42 2.53
N VAL A 53 -1.22 14.80 3.54
CA VAL A 53 -1.03 14.03 4.77
C VAL A 53 -2.35 13.93 5.54
N GLU A 54 -3.10 15.02 5.65
CA GLU A 54 -4.44 15.03 6.26
C GLU A 54 -5.43 14.14 5.50
N ALA A 55 -5.44 14.23 4.16
CA ALA A 55 -6.28 13.36 3.33
C ALA A 55 -5.92 11.88 3.49
N ALA A 56 -4.62 11.55 3.57
CA ALA A 56 -4.13 10.19 3.77
C ALA A 56 -4.57 9.59 5.11
N LYS A 57 -4.65 10.39 6.19
CA LYS A 57 -5.21 9.95 7.49
C LYS A 57 -6.66 9.46 7.36
N GLY A 58 -7.43 10.10 6.48
CA GLY A 58 -8.80 9.73 6.18
C GLY A 58 -8.97 8.66 5.10
N ASN A 59 -7.88 8.03 4.63
CA ASN A 59 -7.88 7.15 3.45
C ASN A 59 -8.55 7.83 2.24
N LYS A 60 -8.16 9.07 1.94
CA LYS A 60 -8.69 9.87 0.83
C LYS A 60 -7.57 10.41 -0.06
N ASN A 61 -7.85 10.53 -1.35
CA ASN A 61 -7.14 11.36 -2.29
C ASN A 61 -7.35 12.85 -1.94
N CYS A 62 -6.29 13.65 -2.07
CA CYS A 62 -6.36 15.09 -1.82
C CYS A 62 -7.17 15.81 -2.91
N GLU A 63 -8.41 16.19 -2.60
CA GLU A 63 -9.31 16.89 -3.52
C GLU A 63 -8.86 18.33 -3.81
N LYS A 64 -8.20 18.97 -2.84
CA LYS A 64 -7.58 20.29 -3.01
C LYS A 64 -6.53 20.30 -4.12
N CYS A 65 -5.86 19.16 -4.35
CA CYS A 65 -4.83 18.98 -5.38
C CYS A 65 -5.35 18.20 -6.60
N LYS A 66 -6.65 18.30 -6.91
CA LYS A 66 -7.30 17.64 -8.06
C LYS A 66 -7.21 16.11 -8.04
N GLY A 67 -7.16 15.53 -6.84
CA GLY A 67 -7.52 14.13 -6.61
C GLY A 67 -9.04 13.96 -6.53
N THR A 68 -9.53 12.72 -6.71
CA THR A 68 -10.94 12.36 -6.54
C THR A 68 -11.04 11.11 -5.67
N ASN A 69 -12.10 11.00 -4.87
CA ASN A 69 -12.33 9.88 -3.95
C ASN A 69 -13.37 8.87 -4.46
N GLU A 70 -13.96 9.15 -5.62
CA GLU A 70 -14.95 8.31 -6.26
C GLU A 70 -14.33 7.67 -7.49
N GLU A 71 -14.48 6.35 -7.62
CA GLU A 71 -14.25 5.66 -8.88
C GLU A 71 -15.37 6.07 -9.83
N LYS A 72 -15.03 6.80 -10.90
CA LYS A 72 -15.97 6.95 -12.02
C LYS A 72 -16.26 5.55 -12.55
N LYS A 73 -17.44 4.99 -12.21
CA LYS A 73 -17.95 3.81 -12.90
C LYS A 73 -18.02 4.17 -14.38
N ALA A 74 -17.18 3.53 -15.19
CA ALA A 74 -17.33 3.59 -16.64
C ALA A 74 -18.77 3.14 -16.94
N LYS A 75 -19.57 4.07 -17.44
CA LYS A 75 -20.93 3.81 -17.94
C LYS A 75 -20.84 3.21 -19.33
#